data_AF-A0A968IE42-F1
#
_entry.id   AF-A0A968IE42-F1
#
_cell.length_a   1.000
_cell.length_b   1.000
_cell.length_c   1.000
_cell.angle_alpha   90.00
_cell.angle_beta   90.00
_cell.angle_gamma   90.00
#
_symmetry.space_group_name_H-M   'P 1'
#
loop_
_entity.id
_entity.type
_entity.pdbx_description
1 polymer ?
#
loop_
_entity_poly.entity_id
_entity_poly.type
_entity_poly.pdbx_seq_one_letter_code
_entity_poly.pdbx_strand_id
1 'polypeptide(L)'
;MSDSLTPQQPLGSLSVGNVVSAGLRIYRDRFKLYYSLALQSYLWIFVPVYGWAKFAAISGLISRLAYSEIIEHPETVNEARRHVKPRLWTFLGAGILVSLIFLGAFVGVGLFFAIVFGILATIAQQNSALLIFISLLGIVALIGLFFGYIWLYSRLSIVELPIAIESETDASAAIGRSWNLTKGFVVRLQLIFFVAFLITLPLSLVVNLIGFFLPQDSAIAVLINLALSIVLGAFLIPFWQAIKAVIYYDLRTRKEGIDLEIRDSRP
;
A
#
# COMPACT_ATOMS: atom_id res chain seq x y z
N MET A 1 2.11 -42.24 -55.31
CA MET A 1 1.67 -43.14 -54.22
C MET A 1 1.05 -42.27 -53.17
N SER A 2 -0.21 -42.57 -52.85
CA SER A 2 -1.16 -41.79 -52.09
C SER A 2 -0.86 -41.78 -50.59
N ASP A 3 -0.50 -40.63 -50.03
CA ASP A 3 -0.53 -40.41 -48.58
C ASP A 3 -1.99 -40.29 -48.13
N SER A 4 -2.48 -41.39 -47.56
CA SER A 4 -3.80 -41.53 -47.00
C SER A 4 -3.95 -40.62 -45.78
N LEU A 5 -4.80 -39.61 -45.91
CA LEU A 5 -5.38 -38.81 -44.84
C LEU A 5 -6.01 -39.75 -43.80
N THR A 6 -5.40 -39.85 -42.61
CA THR A 6 -5.97 -40.59 -41.48
C THR A 6 -7.30 -39.93 -41.07
N PRO A 7 -8.39 -40.70 -40.86
CA PRO A 7 -9.71 -40.11 -40.61
C PRO A 7 -9.73 -39.38 -39.28
N GLN A 8 -10.20 -38.12 -39.30
CA GLN A 8 -10.59 -37.39 -38.10
C GLN A 8 -11.73 -38.17 -37.43
N GLN A 9 -11.46 -38.87 -36.32
CA GLN A 9 -12.51 -39.46 -35.50
C GLN A 9 -13.49 -38.33 -35.12
N PRO A 10 -14.80 -38.45 -35.44
CA PRO A 10 -15.76 -37.45 -35.06
C PRO A 10 -15.75 -37.34 -33.54
N LEU A 11 -15.68 -36.11 -33.02
CA LEU A 11 -15.95 -35.82 -31.61
C LEU A 11 -17.33 -36.40 -31.30
N GLY A 12 -17.38 -37.60 -30.72
CA GLY A 12 -18.62 -38.17 -30.20
C GLY A 12 -19.29 -37.16 -29.28
N SER A 13 -20.61 -37.23 -29.14
CA SER A 13 -21.44 -36.34 -28.30
C SER A 13 -20.66 -35.90 -27.06
N LEU A 14 -20.62 -34.58 -26.79
CA LEU A 14 -19.89 -33.93 -25.68
C LEU A 14 -20.35 -34.47 -24.30
N SER A 15 -19.98 -35.70 -24.02
CA SER A 15 -20.20 -36.40 -22.76
C SER A 15 -19.03 -36.07 -21.84
N VAL A 16 -19.35 -35.82 -20.58
CA VAL A 16 -18.39 -35.41 -19.54
C VAL A 16 -17.16 -36.33 -19.52
N GLY A 17 -17.37 -37.66 -19.59
CA GLY A 17 -16.27 -38.63 -19.58
C GLY A 17 -15.37 -38.57 -20.82
N ASN A 18 -15.94 -38.34 -22.00
CA ASN A 18 -15.19 -38.25 -23.25
C ASN A 18 -14.35 -36.98 -23.31
N VAL A 19 -14.91 -35.84 -22.85
CA VAL A 19 -14.22 -34.55 -22.83
C VAL A 19 -13.05 -34.58 -21.86
N VAL A 20 -13.24 -35.10 -20.63
CA VAL A 20 -12.17 -35.18 -19.63
C VAL A 20 -11.07 -36.15 -20.07
N SER A 21 -11.44 -37.32 -20.60
CA SER A 21 -10.45 -38.32 -21.07
C SER A 21 -9.66 -37.81 -22.27
N ALA A 22 -10.31 -37.14 -23.23
CA ALA A 22 -9.63 -36.51 -24.35
C ALA A 22 -8.70 -35.37 -23.89
N GLY A 23 -9.15 -34.53 -22.96
CA GLY A 23 -8.35 -33.47 -22.36
C GLY A 23 -7.12 -33.99 -21.63
N LEU A 24 -7.27 -35.04 -20.80
CA LEU A 24 -6.16 -35.70 -20.11
C LEU A 24 -5.16 -36.32 -21.08
N ARG A 25 -5.65 -36.96 -22.15
CA ARG A 25 -4.80 -37.53 -23.20
C ARG A 25 -3.96 -36.44 -23.86
N ILE A 26 -4.58 -35.35 -24.30
CA ILE A 26 -3.88 -34.23 -24.94
C ILE A 26 -2.85 -33.61 -23.98
N TYR A 27 -3.25 -33.38 -22.72
CA TYR A 27 -2.35 -32.82 -21.70
C TYR A 27 -1.14 -33.72 -21.44
N ARG A 28 -1.35 -35.03 -21.32
CA ARG A 28 -0.27 -36.01 -21.11
C ARG A 28 0.67 -36.07 -22.32
N ASP A 29 0.13 -36.15 -23.53
CA ASP A 29 0.89 -36.35 -24.76
C ASP A 29 1.77 -35.13 -25.13
N ARG A 30 1.46 -33.95 -24.57
CA ARG A 30 2.21 -32.69 -24.76
C ARG A 30 2.56 -31.98 -23.45
N PHE A 31 2.69 -32.74 -22.36
CA PHE A 31 2.84 -32.21 -21.00
C PHE A 31 3.92 -31.13 -20.88
N LYS A 32 5.14 -31.40 -21.34
CA LYS A 32 6.27 -30.45 -21.21
C LYS A 32 5.98 -29.12 -21.90
N LEU A 33 5.38 -29.15 -23.09
CA LEU A 33 5.05 -27.94 -23.85
C LEU A 33 3.98 -27.11 -23.12
N TYR A 34 2.85 -27.72 -22.77
CA TYR A 34 1.76 -27.01 -22.09
C TYR A 34 2.15 -26.53 -20.70
N TYR A 35 2.89 -27.34 -19.94
CA TYR A 35 3.41 -26.94 -18.65
C TYR A 35 4.39 -25.76 -18.76
N SER A 36 5.28 -25.76 -19.74
CA SER A 36 6.22 -24.64 -19.95
C SER A 36 5.52 -23.33 -20.32
N LEU A 37 4.51 -23.40 -21.20
CA LEU A 37 3.70 -22.23 -21.59
C LEU A 37 2.86 -21.73 -20.40
N ALA A 38 2.28 -22.64 -19.62
CA ALA A 38 1.56 -22.29 -18.41
C ALA A 38 2.49 -21.61 -17.40
N LEU A 39 3.67 -22.17 -17.14
CA LEU A 39 4.65 -21.58 -16.22
C LEU A 39 5.07 -20.19 -16.66
N GLN A 40 5.36 -19.98 -17.95
CA GLN A 40 5.67 -18.66 -18.50
C GLN A 40 4.51 -17.67 -18.29
N SER A 41 3.26 -18.10 -18.48
CA SER A 41 2.09 -17.26 -18.24
C SER A 41 1.96 -16.85 -16.77
N TYR A 42 2.20 -17.77 -15.83
CA TYR A 42 2.15 -17.48 -14.40
C TYR A 42 3.26 -16.51 -13.95
N LEU A 43 4.41 -16.47 -14.62
CA LEU A 43 5.46 -15.49 -14.32
C LEU A 43 5.00 -14.04 -14.55
N TRP A 44 4.12 -13.79 -15.54
CA TRP A 44 3.59 -12.45 -15.81
C TRP A 44 2.72 -11.89 -14.67
N ILE A 45 2.13 -12.75 -13.84
CA ILE A 45 1.34 -12.34 -12.66
C ILE A 45 2.22 -11.63 -11.62
N PHE A 46 3.54 -11.84 -11.62
CA PHE A 46 4.46 -11.17 -10.69
C PHE A 46 4.90 -9.77 -11.15
N VAL A 47 4.57 -9.34 -12.36
CA VAL A 47 4.95 -8.01 -12.87
C VAL A 47 4.39 -6.86 -11.99
N PRO A 48 3.11 -6.87 -11.57
CA PRO A 48 2.59 -5.89 -10.62
C PRO A 48 3.33 -5.88 -9.28
N VAL A 49 3.74 -7.06 -8.78
CA VAL A 49 4.48 -7.18 -7.52
C VAL A 49 5.81 -6.44 -7.59
N TYR A 50 6.54 -6.60 -8.70
CA TYR A 50 7.75 -5.81 -8.96
C TYR A 50 7.45 -4.31 -9.09
N GLY A 51 6.34 -3.97 -9.76
CA GLY A 51 5.86 -2.58 -9.88
C GLY A 51 5.61 -1.92 -8.53
N TRP A 52 4.97 -2.61 -7.59
CA TRP A 52 4.75 -2.12 -6.23
C TRP A 52 6.07 -1.95 -5.45
N ALA A 53 6.99 -2.92 -5.56
CA ALA A 53 8.31 -2.81 -4.95
C ALA A 53 9.07 -1.57 -5.48
N LYS A 54 9.01 -1.36 -6.80
CA LYS A 54 9.60 -0.18 -7.46
C LYS A 54 8.96 1.12 -7.01
N PHE A 55 7.63 1.17 -6.92
CA PHE A 55 6.90 2.34 -6.46
C PHE A 55 7.28 2.73 -5.02
N ALA A 56 7.30 1.75 -4.11
CA ALA A 56 7.68 1.97 -2.71
C ALA A 56 9.14 2.45 -2.59
N ALA A 57 10.05 1.82 -3.33
CA ALA A 57 11.45 2.22 -3.32
C ALA A 57 11.68 3.62 -3.91
N ILE A 58 10.99 3.99 -5.00
CA ILE A 58 11.09 5.34 -5.57
C ILE A 58 10.53 6.38 -4.60
N SER A 59 9.42 6.09 -3.92
CA SER A 59 8.89 6.96 -2.86
C SER A 59 9.92 7.17 -1.74
N GLY A 60 10.51 6.09 -1.23
CA GLY A 60 11.60 6.16 -0.24
C GLY A 60 12.86 6.89 -0.74
N LEU A 61 13.18 6.78 -2.03
CA LEU A 61 14.27 7.52 -2.66
C LEU A 61 14.01 9.04 -2.64
N ILE A 62 12.78 9.48 -2.91
CA ILE A 62 12.41 10.90 -2.82
C ILE A 62 12.55 11.39 -1.37
N SER A 63 12.10 10.60 -0.39
CA SER A 63 12.31 10.90 1.03
C SER A 63 13.80 11.02 1.39
N ARG A 64 14.65 10.13 0.87
CA ARG A 64 16.11 10.20 1.10
C ARG A 64 16.70 11.49 0.54
N LEU A 65 16.38 11.83 -0.71
CA LEU A 65 16.87 13.07 -1.33
C LEU A 65 16.42 14.31 -0.53
N ALA A 66 15.15 14.35 -0.12
CA ALA A 66 14.64 15.43 0.72
C ALA A 66 15.34 15.49 2.08
N TYR A 67 15.66 14.34 2.67
CA TYR A 67 16.42 14.26 3.92
C TYR A 67 17.86 14.75 3.75
N SER A 68 18.54 14.33 2.68
CA SER A 68 19.90 14.76 2.30
C SER A 68 20.01 16.27 2.13
N GLU A 69 18.97 16.90 1.56
CA GLU A 69 18.88 18.36 1.45
C GLU A 69 18.81 19.04 2.83
N ILE A 70 18.03 18.48 3.76
CA ILE A 70 17.88 19.03 5.12
C ILE A 70 19.18 18.97 5.92
N ILE A 71 19.96 17.91 5.75
CA ILE A 71 21.27 17.76 6.43
C ILE A 71 22.39 18.55 5.72
N GLU A 72 22.06 19.36 4.71
CA GLU A 72 23.00 20.15 3.89
C GLU A 72 24.08 19.30 3.19
N HIS A 73 23.81 18.01 2.98
CA HIS A 73 24.67 17.08 2.23
C HIS A 73 23.87 16.54 1.03
N PRO A 74 23.67 17.35 -0.02
CA PRO A 74 22.83 16.97 -1.15
C PRO A 74 23.40 15.76 -1.86
N GLU A 75 22.58 14.72 -2.00
CA GLU A 75 22.94 13.51 -2.74
C GLU A 75 22.39 13.60 -4.16
N THR A 76 23.14 13.09 -5.13
CA THR A 76 22.62 12.96 -6.50
C THR A 76 21.59 11.83 -6.58
N VAL A 77 20.66 11.94 -7.54
CA VAL A 77 19.65 10.89 -7.81
C VAL A 77 20.31 9.52 -8.06
N ASN A 78 21.49 9.51 -8.69
CA ASN A 78 22.22 8.28 -8.99
C ASN A 78 22.82 7.63 -7.74
N GLU A 79 23.35 8.44 -6.81
CA GLU A 79 23.86 7.96 -5.52
C GLU A 79 22.72 7.42 -4.64
N ALA A 80 21.62 8.17 -4.52
CA ALA A 80 20.45 7.73 -3.78
C ALA A 80 19.89 6.41 -4.36
N ARG A 81 19.88 6.27 -5.70
CA ARG A 81 19.45 5.04 -6.37
C ARG A 81 20.37 3.85 -6.07
N ARG A 82 21.68 4.05 -5.93
CA ARG A 82 22.63 2.98 -5.56
C ARG A 82 22.33 2.40 -4.18
N HIS A 83 21.88 3.23 -3.25
CA HIS A 83 21.50 2.80 -1.90
C HIS A 83 20.12 2.12 -1.86
N VAL A 84 19.15 2.64 -2.60
CA VAL A 84 17.76 2.16 -2.55
C VAL A 84 17.52 0.92 -3.42
N LYS A 85 18.13 0.82 -4.61
CA LYS A 85 17.86 -0.27 -5.57
C LYS A 85 18.14 -1.68 -5.01
N PRO A 86 19.22 -1.94 -4.25
CA PRO A 86 19.44 -3.24 -3.64
C PRO A 86 18.35 -3.65 -2.64
N ARG A 87 17.61 -2.69 -2.09
CA ARG A 87 16.63 -2.86 -1.01
C ARG A 87 15.18 -2.89 -1.47
N LEU A 88 14.95 -3.04 -2.78
CA LEU A 88 13.60 -3.07 -3.37
C LEU A 88 12.65 -4.03 -2.63
N TRP A 89 13.14 -5.22 -2.30
CA TRP A 89 12.35 -6.24 -1.61
C TRP A 89 12.10 -5.93 -0.14
N THR A 90 13.02 -5.21 0.52
CA THR A 90 12.82 -4.72 1.88
C THR A 90 11.72 -3.66 1.94
N PHE A 91 11.68 -2.75 0.95
CA PHE A 91 10.56 -1.79 0.81
C PHE A 91 9.23 -2.51 0.58
N LEU A 92 9.20 -3.53 -0.30
CA LEU A 92 8.00 -4.33 -0.52
C LEU A 92 7.57 -5.05 0.76
N GLY A 93 8.51 -5.71 1.44
CA GLY A 93 8.26 -6.42 2.70
C GLY A 93 7.70 -5.48 3.77
N ALA A 94 8.29 -4.30 3.94
CA ALA A 94 7.79 -3.30 4.86
C ALA A 94 6.39 -2.80 4.47
N GLY A 95 6.15 -2.54 3.18
CA GLY A 95 4.83 -2.16 2.66
C GLY A 95 3.75 -3.22 2.92
N ILE A 96 4.07 -4.50 2.69
CA ILE A 96 3.18 -5.63 2.98
C ILE A 96 2.92 -5.74 4.49
N LEU A 97 3.95 -5.69 5.32
CA LEU A 97 3.81 -5.78 6.78
C LEU A 97 2.97 -4.63 7.33
N VAL A 98 3.23 -3.39 6.90
CA VAL A 98 2.42 -2.22 7.28
C VAL A 98 0.98 -2.40 6.82
N SER A 99 0.75 -2.86 5.58
CA SER A 99 -0.60 -3.12 5.06
C SER A 99 -1.33 -4.20 5.87
N LEU A 100 -0.63 -5.28 6.26
CA LEU A 100 -1.18 -6.33 7.11
C LEU A 100 -1.51 -5.83 8.51
N ILE A 101 -0.69 -4.94 9.10
CA ILE A 101 -0.98 -4.31 10.39
C ILE A 101 -2.25 -3.47 10.29
N PHE A 102 -2.40 -2.65 9.25
CA PHE A 102 -3.61 -1.86 9.04
C PHE A 102 -4.85 -2.72 8.77
N LEU A 103 -4.71 -3.76 7.95
CA LEU A 103 -5.79 -4.70 7.66
C LEU A 103 -6.21 -5.44 8.94
N GLY A 104 -5.25 -5.93 9.72
CA GLY A 104 -5.49 -6.58 11.01
C GLY A 104 -6.17 -5.66 12.01
N ALA A 105 -5.75 -4.39 12.09
CA ALA A 105 -6.41 -3.39 12.94
C ALA A 105 -7.84 -3.10 12.46
N PHE A 106 -8.05 -2.93 11.16
CA PHE A 106 -9.36 -2.64 10.59
C PHE A 106 -10.32 -3.82 10.76
N VAL A 107 -9.92 -5.02 10.34
CA VAL A 107 -10.74 -6.23 10.41
C VAL A 107 -10.91 -6.68 11.84
N GLY A 108 -9.84 -6.79 12.63
CA GLY A 108 -9.90 -7.29 14.00
C GLY A 108 -10.75 -6.42 14.91
N VAL A 109 -10.48 -5.11 14.94
CA VAL A 109 -11.22 -4.18 15.79
C VAL A 109 -12.62 -3.92 15.21
N GLY A 110 -12.75 -3.83 13.88
CA GLY A 110 -14.05 -3.67 13.21
C GLY A 110 -15.00 -4.84 13.45
N LEU A 111 -14.53 -6.08 13.32
CA LEU A 111 -15.32 -7.27 13.62
C LEU A 111 -15.71 -7.33 15.09
N PHE A 112 -14.80 -7.02 16.01
CA PHE A 112 -15.11 -6.96 17.43
C PHE A 112 -16.30 -6.03 17.69
N PHE A 113 -16.25 -4.78 17.20
CA PHE A 113 -17.35 -3.85 17.38
C PHE A 113 -18.62 -4.27 16.62
N ALA A 114 -18.51 -4.78 15.40
CA ALA A 114 -19.66 -5.25 14.64
C ALA A 114 -20.42 -6.38 15.36
N ILE A 115 -19.70 -7.33 15.96
CA ILE A 115 -20.30 -8.41 16.74
C ILE A 115 -20.95 -7.86 18.00
N VAL A 116 -20.24 -7.04 18.78
CA VAL A 116 -20.75 -6.45 20.03
C VAL A 116 -22.01 -5.62 19.76
N PHE A 117 -21.96 -4.68 18.83
CA PHE A 117 -23.11 -3.83 18.50
C PHE A 117 -24.23 -4.60 17.80
N GLY A 118 -23.91 -5.62 17.00
CA GLY A 118 -24.91 -6.50 16.40
C GLY A 118 -25.72 -7.25 17.46
N ILE A 119 -25.05 -7.87 18.43
CA ILE A 119 -25.71 -8.57 19.54
C ILE A 119 -26.54 -7.58 20.37
N LEU A 120 -25.96 -6.44 20.77
CA LEU A 120 -26.67 -5.43 21.56
C LEU A 120 -27.92 -4.91 20.83
N ALA A 121 -27.82 -4.67 19.52
CA ALA A 121 -28.95 -4.26 18.70
C ALA A 121 -30.04 -5.34 18.65
N THR A 122 -29.69 -6.62 18.57
CA THR A 122 -30.68 -7.72 18.60
C THR A 122 -31.45 -7.79 19.92
N ILE A 123 -30.76 -7.63 21.06
CA ILE A 123 -31.37 -7.62 22.39
C ILE A 123 -32.30 -6.41 22.55
N ALA A 124 -31.92 -5.28 21.96
CA ALA A 124 -32.67 -4.03 22.06
C ALA A 124 -33.83 -3.90 21.07
N GLN A 125 -34.07 -4.86 20.17
CA GLN A 125 -35.05 -4.74 19.07
C GLN A 125 -36.44 -4.28 19.51
N GLN A 126 -36.89 -4.68 20.70
CA GLN A 126 -38.22 -4.34 21.22
C GLN A 126 -38.27 -3.03 22.02
N ASN A 127 -37.11 -2.40 22.27
CA ASN A 127 -37.00 -1.18 23.06
C ASN A 127 -36.33 -0.07 22.26
N SER A 128 -37.15 0.81 21.68
CA SER A 128 -36.69 1.93 20.84
C SER A 128 -35.74 2.88 21.57
N ALA A 129 -35.94 3.12 22.87
CA ALA A 129 -35.03 3.98 23.66
C ALA A 129 -33.64 3.33 23.80
N LEU A 130 -33.60 2.02 24.03
CA LEU A 130 -32.36 1.26 24.12
C LEU A 130 -31.63 1.20 22.77
N LEU A 131 -32.35 1.06 21.65
CA LEU A 131 -31.76 1.10 20.31
C LEU A 131 -31.12 2.45 19.98
N ILE A 132 -31.78 3.56 20.32
CA ILE A 132 -31.23 4.91 20.14
C ILE A 132 -29.95 5.05 20.96
N PHE A 133 -29.96 4.61 22.23
CA PHE A 133 -28.79 4.66 23.10
C PHE A 133 -27.61 3.85 22.54
N ILE A 134 -27.85 2.61 22.11
CA ILE A 134 -26.81 1.75 21.49
C ILE A 134 -26.27 2.37 20.20
N SER A 135 -27.13 2.97 19.39
CA SER A 135 -26.73 3.64 18.15
C SER A 135 -25.80 4.83 18.43
N LEU A 136 -26.12 5.65 19.44
CA LEU A 136 -25.25 6.74 19.90
C LEU A 136 -23.90 6.22 20.40
N LEU A 137 -23.91 5.13 21.18
CA LEU A 137 -22.68 4.47 21.62
C LEU A 137 -21.86 3.94 20.44
N GLY A 138 -22.52 3.45 19.39
CA GLY A 138 -21.92 3.02 18.13
C GLY A 138 -21.20 4.15 17.40
N ILE A 139 -21.80 5.35 17.36
CA ILE A 139 -21.16 6.54 16.79
C ILE A 139 -19.90 6.92 17.60
N VAL A 140 -19.97 6.89 18.93
CA VAL A 140 -18.80 7.16 19.78
C VAL A 140 -17.69 6.13 19.53
N ALA A 141 -18.04 4.84 19.40
CA ALA A 141 -17.07 3.80 19.06
C ALA A 141 -16.43 4.04 17.68
N LEU A 142 -17.22 4.42 16.67
CA LEU A 142 -16.73 4.75 15.33
C LEU A 142 -15.73 5.91 15.36
N ILE A 143 -16.01 6.95 16.15
CA ILE A 143 -15.09 8.07 16.36
C ILE A 143 -13.80 7.58 17.01
N GLY A 144 -13.90 6.74 18.05
CA GLY A 144 -12.74 6.11 18.69
C GLY A 144 -11.88 5.29 17.72
N LEU A 145 -12.52 4.52 16.83
CA LEU A 145 -11.84 3.77 15.77
C LEU A 145 -11.10 4.68 14.80
N PHE A 146 -11.74 5.76 14.38
CA PHE A 146 -11.13 6.76 13.49
C PHE A 146 -9.86 7.34 14.11
N PHE A 147 -9.91 7.77 15.38
CA PHE A 147 -8.72 8.25 16.10
C PHE A 147 -7.66 7.16 16.28
N GLY A 148 -8.07 5.92 16.56
CA GLY A 148 -7.17 4.78 16.66
C GLY A 148 -6.44 4.50 15.34
N TYR A 149 -7.13 4.63 14.21
CA TYR A 149 -6.56 4.45 12.88
C TYR A 149 -5.55 5.56 12.53
N ILE A 150 -5.89 6.82 12.80
CA ILE A 150 -4.99 7.96 12.59
C ILE A 150 -3.78 7.89 13.54
N TRP A 151 -3.99 7.44 14.78
CA TRP A 151 -2.91 7.16 15.72
C TRP A 151 -1.95 6.12 15.14
N LEU A 152 -2.46 4.98 14.66
CA LEU A 152 -1.66 3.92 14.05
C LEU A 152 -0.90 4.43 12.82
N TYR A 153 -1.54 5.21 11.96
CA TYR A 153 -0.90 5.83 10.80
C TYR A 153 0.28 6.70 11.19
N SER A 154 0.11 7.53 12.22
CA SER A 154 1.20 8.39 12.70
C SER A 154 2.42 7.58 13.11
N ARG A 155 2.21 6.40 13.74
CA ARG A 155 3.30 5.52 14.20
C ARG A 155 4.07 4.85 13.07
N LEU A 156 3.42 4.58 11.94
CA LEU A 156 3.97 3.82 10.81
C LEU A 156 4.28 4.69 9.58
N SER A 157 4.00 5.99 9.66
CA SER A 157 4.13 6.92 8.54
C SER A 157 5.55 7.07 7.98
N ILE A 158 6.58 6.88 8.81
CA ILE A 158 8.00 7.09 8.48
C ILE A 158 8.80 5.81 8.22
N VAL A 159 8.14 4.63 8.13
CA VAL A 159 8.82 3.32 8.00
C VAL A 159 9.76 3.25 6.78
N GLU A 160 9.46 3.99 5.71
CA GLU A 160 10.28 4.02 4.50
C GLU A 160 11.64 4.71 4.69
N LEU A 161 11.77 5.63 5.66
CA LEU A 161 12.98 6.43 5.86
C LEU A 161 14.14 5.68 6.50
N PRO A 162 13.94 4.89 7.57
CA PRO A 162 14.99 3.99 8.07
C PRO A 162 15.55 3.08 6.98
N ILE A 163 14.69 2.49 6.13
CA ILE A 163 15.13 1.59 5.05
C ILE A 163 15.94 2.35 3.99
N ALA A 164 15.51 3.59 3.68
CA ALA A 164 16.14 4.42 2.67
C ALA A 164 17.48 5.01 3.14
N ILE A 165 17.62 5.36 4.42
CA ILE A 165 18.73 6.16 4.94
C ILE A 165 19.72 5.32 5.75
N GLU A 166 19.24 4.51 6.69
CA GLU A 166 20.09 3.76 7.63
C GLU A 166 20.66 2.50 6.96
N SER A 167 21.92 2.16 7.18
CA SER A 167 22.66 1.17 6.37
C SER A 167 22.33 -0.31 6.64
N GLU A 168 21.48 -0.68 7.60
CA GLU A 168 21.20 -2.11 7.92
C GLU A 168 19.79 -2.38 8.48
N THR A 169 18.77 -1.73 7.90
CA THR A 169 17.40 -1.85 8.45
C THR A 169 16.56 -2.83 7.65
N ASP A 170 16.28 -3.98 8.25
CA ASP A 170 15.29 -4.94 7.76
C ASP A 170 13.85 -4.40 7.90
N ALA A 171 12.89 -4.98 7.18
CA ALA A 171 11.51 -4.49 7.13
C ALA A 171 10.83 -4.39 8.52
N SER A 172 11.02 -5.40 9.36
CA SER A 172 10.49 -5.43 10.74
C SER A 172 11.23 -4.44 11.65
N ALA A 173 12.55 -4.35 11.51
CA ALA A 173 13.38 -3.40 12.24
C ALA A 173 12.98 -1.95 11.91
N ALA A 174 12.65 -1.66 10.65
CA ALA A 174 12.19 -0.34 10.21
C ALA A 174 10.84 0.05 10.85
N ILE A 175 9.92 -0.91 11.01
CA ILE A 175 8.67 -0.71 11.74
C ILE A 175 8.95 -0.40 13.21
N GLY A 176 9.79 -1.20 13.86
CA GLY A 176 10.20 -0.95 15.26
C GLY A 176 10.86 0.42 15.43
N ARG A 177 11.71 0.80 14.48
CA ARG A 177 12.38 2.11 14.43
C ARG A 177 11.38 3.26 14.32
N SER A 178 10.46 3.18 13.36
CA SER A 178 9.37 4.15 13.18
C SER A 178 8.51 4.27 14.45
N TRP A 179 8.18 3.13 15.08
CA TRP A 179 7.44 3.09 16.32
C TRP A 179 8.19 3.77 17.48
N ASN A 180 9.49 3.52 17.62
CA ASN A 180 10.29 4.12 18.67
C ASN A 180 10.46 5.62 18.46
N LEU A 181 10.77 6.07 17.24
CA LEU A 181 10.97 7.48 16.91
C LEU A 181 9.69 8.31 17.09
N THR A 182 8.53 7.80 16.69
CA THR A 182 7.26 8.55 16.82
C THR A 182 6.69 8.57 18.25
N LYS A 183 7.28 7.84 19.20
CA LYS A 183 6.73 7.71 20.58
C LYS A 183 6.78 9.04 21.31
N GLY A 184 5.64 9.48 21.86
CA GLY A 184 5.51 10.77 22.55
C GLY A 184 5.23 11.97 21.63
N PHE A 185 5.25 11.79 20.31
CA PHE A 185 5.05 12.87 19.34
C PHE A 185 3.78 12.71 18.49
N VAL A 186 2.94 11.70 18.76
CA VAL A 186 1.82 11.32 17.89
C VAL A 186 0.87 12.49 17.60
N VAL A 187 0.44 13.24 18.61
CA VAL A 187 -0.49 14.38 18.40
C VAL A 187 0.10 15.44 17.48
N ARG A 188 1.40 15.74 17.63
CA ARG A 188 2.10 16.69 16.75
C ARG A 188 2.18 16.18 15.32
N LEU A 189 2.45 14.88 15.13
CA LEU A 189 2.46 14.26 13.80
C LEU A 189 1.07 14.29 13.16
N GLN A 190 0.01 14.01 13.93
CA GLN A 190 -1.37 14.11 13.46
C GLN A 190 -1.70 15.52 12.98
N LEU A 191 -1.29 16.55 13.74
CA LEU A 191 -1.48 17.93 13.32
C LEU A 191 -0.72 18.26 12.04
N ILE A 192 0.55 17.82 11.92
CA ILE A 192 1.35 18.03 10.70
C ILE A 192 0.68 17.37 9.49
N PHE A 193 0.28 16.09 9.62
CA PHE A 193 -0.40 15.37 8.55
C PHE A 193 -1.78 15.94 8.23
N PHE A 194 -2.49 16.47 9.23
CA PHE A 194 -3.76 17.16 9.02
C PHE A 194 -3.58 18.46 8.23
N VAL A 195 -2.60 19.28 8.60
CA VAL A 195 -2.27 20.50 7.84
C VAL A 195 -1.82 20.16 6.41
N ALA A 196 -0.97 19.14 6.25
CA ALA A 196 -0.56 18.64 4.94
C ALA A 196 -1.76 18.18 4.11
N PHE A 197 -2.68 17.44 4.72
CA PHE A 197 -3.91 16.99 4.09
C PHE A 197 -4.75 18.19 3.60
N LEU A 198 -4.96 19.21 4.45
CA LEU A 198 -5.68 20.43 4.08
C LEU A 198 -5.05 21.16 2.89
N ILE A 199 -3.71 21.18 2.80
CA ILE A 199 -3.01 21.77 1.65
C ILE A 199 -3.29 20.99 0.37
N THR A 200 -3.35 19.66 0.43
CA THR A 200 -3.63 18.82 -0.76
C THR A 200 -5.10 18.72 -1.12
N LEU A 201 -5.99 19.13 -0.22
CA LEU A 201 -7.44 18.95 -0.33
C LEU A 201 -8.04 19.71 -1.52
N PRO A 202 -7.78 21.02 -1.74
CA PRO A 202 -8.36 21.75 -2.88
C PRO A 202 -8.01 21.12 -4.23
N LEU A 203 -6.76 20.70 -4.41
CA LEU A 203 -6.33 20.04 -5.64
C LEU A 203 -7.03 18.71 -5.84
N SER A 204 -7.15 17.92 -4.78
CA SER A 204 -7.87 16.65 -4.80
C SER A 204 -9.36 16.85 -5.13
N LEU A 205 -10.00 17.86 -4.55
CA LEU A 205 -11.40 18.20 -4.85
C LEU A 205 -11.58 18.57 -6.32
N VAL A 206 -10.71 19.41 -6.88
CA VAL A 206 -10.81 19.80 -8.31
C VAL A 206 -10.76 18.58 -9.21
N VAL A 207 -9.81 17.65 -8.98
CA VAL A 207 -9.69 16.44 -9.79
C VAL A 207 -10.90 15.52 -9.62
N ASN A 208 -11.40 15.33 -8.40
CA ASN A 208 -12.59 14.53 -8.14
C ASN A 208 -13.86 15.15 -8.75
N LEU A 209 -13.99 16.48 -8.71
CA LEU A 209 -15.10 17.19 -9.34
C LEU A 209 -15.09 16.99 -10.85
N ILE A 210 -13.91 17.08 -11.51
CA ILE A 210 -13.78 16.76 -12.93
C ILE A 210 -14.25 15.32 -13.19
N GLY A 211 -13.76 14.37 -12.38
CA GLY A 211 -14.12 12.95 -12.50
C GLY A 211 -15.61 12.66 -12.30
N PHE A 212 -16.27 13.41 -11.42
CA PHE A 212 -17.71 13.29 -11.14
C PHE A 212 -18.57 13.64 -12.36
N PHE A 213 -18.18 14.65 -13.15
CA PHE A 213 -18.90 15.05 -14.36
C PHE A 213 -18.64 14.14 -15.57
N LEU A 214 -17.71 13.18 -15.48
CA LEU A 214 -17.48 12.24 -16.56
C LEU A 214 -18.60 11.18 -16.61
N PRO A 215 -18.93 10.64 -17.80
CA PRO A 215 -19.92 9.57 -17.93
C PRO A 215 -19.44 8.27 -17.25
N GLN A 216 -20.02 7.90 -16.11
CA GLN A 216 -19.49 6.81 -15.27
C GLN A 216 -19.54 5.42 -15.93
N ASP A 217 -20.48 5.20 -16.86
CA ASP A 217 -20.61 3.94 -17.60
C ASP A 217 -19.66 3.83 -18.80
N SER A 218 -18.87 4.87 -19.06
CA SER A 218 -17.96 4.90 -20.21
C SER A 218 -16.58 4.34 -19.86
N ALA A 219 -16.12 3.35 -20.62
CA ALA A 219 -14.75 2.86 -20.52
C ALA A 219 -13.70 3.98 -20.73
N ILE A 220 -14.01 4.96 -21.58
CA ILE A 220 -13.14 6.13 -21.80
C ILE A 220 -13.08 7.00 -20.54
N ALA A 221 -14.20 7.20 -19.85
CA ALA A 221 -14.23 7.96 -18.60
C ALA A 221 -13.43 7.28 -17.49
N VAL A 222 -13.46 5.95 -17.41
CA VAL A 222 -12.61 5.17 -16.48
C VAL A 222 -11.12 5.42 -16.77
N LEU A 223 -10.71 5.39 -18.05
CA LEU A 223 -9.33 5.68 -18.43
C LEU A 223 -8.91 7.12 -18.12
N ILE A 224 -9.80 8.09 -18.34
CA ILE A 224 -9.55 9.50 -17.98
C ILE A 224 -9.40 9.64 -16.47
N ASN A 225 -10.30 9.05 -15.67
CA ASN A 225 -10.21 9.07 -14.21
C ASN A 225 -8.91 8.43 -13.70
N LEU A 226 -8.49 7.32 -14.31
CA LEU A 226 -7.21 6.69 -14.00
C LEU A 226 -6.03 7.62 -14.32
N ALA A 227 -6.03 8.24 -15.50
CA ALA A 227 -4.98 9.19 -15.90
C ALA A 227 -4.91 10.40 -14.97
N LEU A 228 -6.06 10.98 -14.63
CA LEU A 228 -6.16 12.08 -13.66
C LEU A 228 -5.61 11.69 -12.28
N SER A 229 -5.93 10.48 -11.81
CA SER A 229 -5.44 9.96 -10.53
C SER A 229 -3.91 9.78 -10.54
N ILE A 230 -3.35 9.30 -11.65
CA ILE A 230 -1.89 9.16 -11.82
C ILE A 230 -1.21 10.53 -11.80
N VAL A 231 -1.73 11.51 -12.55
CA VAL A 231 -1.17 12.87 -12.60
C VAL A 231 -1.24 13.53 -11.23
N LEU A 232 -2.38 13.45 -10.55
CA LEU A 232 -2.56 13.97 -9.20
C LEU A 232 -1.58 13.31 -8.22
N GLY A 233 -1.47 11.98 -8.25
CA GLY A 233 -0.55 11.23 -7.40
C GLY A 233 0.91 11.61 -7.64
N ALA A 234 1.34 11.70 -8.90
CA ALA A 234 2.69 12.11 -9.26
C ALA A 234 3.04 13.52 -8.77
N PHE A 235 2.05 14.42 -8.75
CA PHE A 235 2.20 15.78 -8.22
C PHE A 235 2.28 15.80 -6.68
N LEU A 236 1.47 15.00 -6.00
CA LEU A 236 1.36 15.03 -4.53
C LEU A 236 2.43 14.19 -3.81
N ILE A 237 2.94 13.11 -4.41
CA ILE A 237 3.91 12.22 -3.76
C ILE A 237 5.16 12.98 -3.27
N PRO A 238 5.83 13.84 -4.06
CA PRO A 238 7.02 14.55 -3.59
C PRO A 238 6.77 15.40 -2.34
N PHE A 239 5.61 16.05 -2.25
CA PHE A 239 5.22 16.85 -1.08
C PHE A 239 5.11 15.98 0.19
N TRP A 240 4.42 14.84 0.10
CA TRP A 240 4.29 13.91 1.23
C TRP A 240 5.63 13.32 1.66
N GLN A 241 6.49 12.97 0.71
CA GLN A 241 7.82 12.42 0.98
C GLN A 241 8.74 13.46 1.64
N ALA A 242 8.69 14.72 1.19
CA ALA A 242 9.43 15.81 1.83
C ALA A 242 8.99 16.05 3.29
N ILE A 243 7.68 16.03 3.57
CA ILE A 243 7.17 16.15 4.94
C ILE A 243 7.68 15.02 5.83
N LYS A 244 7.66 13.78 5.33
CA LYS A 244 8.16 12.64 6.09
C LYS A 244 9.66 12.74 6.36
N ALA A 245 10.44 13.26 5.41
CA ALA A 245 11.86 13.56 5.60
C ALA A 245 12.10 14.57 6.72
N VAL A 246 11.36 15.68 6.72
CA VAL A 246 11.43 16.70 7.79
C VAL A 246 11.03 16.12 9.14
N ILE A 247 9.95 15.34 9.20
CA ILE A 247 9.51 14.67 10.43
C ILE A 247 10.61 13.74 10.95
N TYR A 248 11.19 12.91 10.08
CA TYR A 248 12.21 11.97 10.47
C TYR A 248 13.48 12.66 10.98
N TYR A 249 13.90 13.74 10.32
CA TYR A 249 14.98 14.61 10.82
C TYR A 249 14.65 15.19 12.20
N ASP A 250 13.51 15.88 12.36
CA ASP A 250 13.11 16.50 13.65
C ASP A 250 13.02 15.47 14.78
N LEU A 251 12.48 14.27 14.50
CA LEU A 251 12.38 13.21 15.50
C LEU A 251 13.75 12.66 15.91
N ARG A 252 14.66 12.45 14.95
CA ARG A 252 16.03 12.01 15.26
C ARG A 252 16.80 13.09 16.00
N THR A 253 16.70 14.35 15.60
CA THR A 253 17.35 15.45 16.32
C THR A 253 16.89 15.53 17.77
N ARG A 254 15.59 15.39 18.03
CA ARG A 254 15.04 15.44 19.40
C ARG A 254 15.37 14.23 20.26
N LYS A 255 15.49 13.04 19.68
CA LYS A 255 15.68 11.79 20.44
C LYS A 255 17.12 11.32 20.51
N GLU A 256 17.89 11.62 19.49
CA GLU A 256 19.23 11.08 19.28
C GLU A 256 20.29 12.17 19.24
N GLY A 257 19.88 13.45 19.15
CA GLY A 257 20.83 14.57 19.15
C GLY A 257 21.70 14.63 17.91
N ILE A 258 21.25 14.08 16.77
CA ILE A 258 22.05 13.97 15.53
C ILE A 258 22.65 15.30 15.03
N ASP A 259 22.04 16.43 15.38
CA ASP A 259 22.54 17.76 15.02
C ASP A 259 23.92 18.05 15.65
N LEU A 260 24.20 17.46 16.83
CA LEU A 260 25.50 17.53 17.48
C LEU A 260 26.56 16.71 16.72
N GLU A 261 26.21 15.49 16.28
CA GLU A 261 27.10 14.63 15.50
C GLU A 261 27.42 15.23 14.12
N ILE A 262 26.43 15.84 13.47
CA ILE A 262 26.61 16.52 12.18
C ILE A 262 27.51 17.75 12.34
N ARG A 263 27.37 18.51 13.43
CA ARG A 263 28.23 19.68 13.68
C ARG A 263 29.68 19.28 13.97
N ASP A 264 29.90 18.21 14.73
CA ASP A 264 31.24 17.75 15.11
C ASP A 264 31.97 17.01 13.96
N SER A 265 31.24 16.54 12.94
CA SER A 265 31.80 15.90 11.74
C SER A 265 32.07 16.88 10.58
N ARG A 266 31.72 18.16 10.73
CA ARG A 266 32.12 19.22 9.79
C ARG A 266 33.61 19.55 10.04
N PRO A 267 34.49 19.44 9.03
CA PRO A 267 35.88 19.85 9.15
C PRO A 267 36.02 21.37 9.33
#